data_AF-A0A8H4P0N6-F1
#
_entry.id   AF-A0A8H4P0N6-F1
#
_cell.length_a   1.000
_cell.length_b   1.000
_cell.length_c   1.000
_cell.angle_alpha   90.00
_cell.angle_beta   90.00
_cell.angle_gamma   90.00
#
_symmetry.space_group_name_H-M   'P 1'
#
loop_
_entity.id
_entity.type
_entity.pdbx_description
1 polymer ?
#
loop_
_entity_poly.entity_id
_entity_poly.type
_entity_poly.pdbx_seq_one_letter_code
_entity_poly.pdbx_strand_id
1 'polypeptide(L)'
;MDERLPTAVSSAPEIVQMWTQVSILQSLLNDMLSLKKELRTDCVINAVAAIMEPGMTLDMVISELEERMRLAVKQFDEAADKLLKKTEFRKEIRPIVERYANGYRSIVTGMLKFTLTSPRYDISKLIQEDVCSLDRIQSGPV
;
A
#
# COMPACT_ATOMS: atom_id res chain seq x y z
N MET A 1 -24.36 -3.69 -11.55
CA MET A 1 -24.97 -2.36 -11.57
C MET A 1 -23.85 -1.35 -11.73
N ASP A 2 -23.85 -0.56 -12.80
CA ASP A 2 -22.89 0.54 -13.04
C ASP A 2 -23.34 1.75 -12.21
N GLU A 3 -23.14 1.67 -10.89
CA GLU A 3 -23.49 2.76 -9.96
C GLU A 3 -22.35 3.78 -9.96
N ARG A 4 -22.37 4.68 -10.95
CA ARG A 4 -21.40 5.77 -11.05
C ARG A 4 -21.63 6.76 -9.91
N LEU A 5 -20.54 7.23 -9.31
CA LEU A 5 -20.60 8.38 -8.40
C LEU A 5 -21.29 9.55 -9.11
N PRO A 6 -22.26 10.23 -8.45
CA PRO A 6 -22.79 11.48 -8.97
C PRO A 6 -21.64 12.46 -9.26
N THR A 7 -21.72 13.19 -10.36
CA THR A 7 -20.61 14.07 -10.83
C THR A 7 -20.15 15.07 -9.77
N ALA A 8 -21.08 15.58 -8.95
CA ALA A 8 -20.78 16.51 -7.85
C ALA A 8 -19.95 15.87 -6.72
N VAL A 9 -19.95 14.54 -6.61
CA VAL A 9 -19.17 13.78 -5.62
C VAL A 9 -17.86 13.29 -6.26
N SER A 10 -17.88 12.87 -7.53
CA SER A 10 -16.67 12.37 -8.21
C SER A 10 -15.57 13.42 -8.36
N SER A 11 -15.92 14.71 -8.38
CA SER A 11 -14.97 15.82 -8.40
C SER A 11 -14.59 16.35 -7.01
N ALA A 12 -15.11 15.73 -5.94
CA ALA A 12 -14.78 16.16 -4.58
C ALA A 12 -13.27 15.96 -4.33
N PRO A 13 -12.57 16.94 -3.72
CA PRO A 13 -11.16 16.81 -3.37
C PRO A 13 -10.87 15.55 -2.55
N GLU A 14 -11.81 15.13 -1.70
CA GLU A 14 -11.69 13.93 -0.89
C GLU A 14 -11.64 12.63 -1.72
N ILE A 15 -12.35 12.55 -2.86
CA ILE A 15 -12.25 11.39 -3.77
C ILE A 15 -10.86 11.32 -4.38
N VAL A 16 -10.34 12.45 -4.85
CA VAL A 16 -9.00 12.55 -5.43
C VAL A 16 -7.96 12.17 -4.36
N GLN A 17 -8.09 12.71 -3.15
CA GLN A 17 -7.19 12.42 -2.05
C GLN A 17 -7.19 10.93 -1.69
N MET A 18 -8.36 10.30 -1.54
CA MET A 18 -8.46 8.86 -1.30
C MET A 18 -7.76 8.05 -2.41
N TRP A 19 -8.00 8.38 -3.68
CA TRP A 19 -7.35 7.68 -4.79
C TRP A 19 -5.84 7.86 -4.82
N THR A 20 -5.36 9.07 -4.52
CA THR A 20 -3.92 9.35 -4.39
C THR A 20 -3.30 8.48 -3.32
N GLN A 21 -3.93 8.35 -2.14
CA GLN A 21 -3.39 7.51 -1.08
C GLN A 21 -3.41 6.01 -1.42
N VAL A 22 -4.45 5.52 -2.09
CA VAL A 22 -4.47 4.14 -2.62
C VAL A 22 -3.30 3.92 -3.57
N SER A 23 -3.07 4.86 -4.49
CA SER A 23 -1.97 4.78 -5.46
C SER A 23 -0.61 4.78 -4.77
N ILE A 24 -0.39 5.63 -3.76
CA ILE A 24 0.84 5.65 -2.97
C ILE A 24 1.07 4.30 -2.29
N LEU A 25 0.05 3.75 -1.62
CA LEU A 25 0.15 2.45 -0.95
C LEU A 25 0.52 1.32 -1.92
N GLN A 26 -0.11 1.29 -3.10
CA GLN A 26 0.18 0.28 -4.11
C GLN A 26 1.60 0.41 -4.67
N SER A 27 2.04 1.64 -4.96
CA SER A 27 3.39 1.90 -5.48
C SER A 27 4.46 1.53 -4.47
N LEU A 28 4.35 2.00 -3.23
CA LEU A 28 5.35 1.70 -2.18
C LEU A 28 5.44 0.20 -1.89
N LEU A 29 4.30 -0.48 -1.81
CA LEU A 29 4.27 -1.93 -1.61
C LEU A 29 4.91 -2.67 -2.79
N ASN A 30 4.61 -2.25 -4.03
CA ASN A 30 5.26 -2.83 -5.20
C ASN A 30 6.78 -2.64 -5.14
N ASP A 31 7.24 -1.40 -4.92
CA ASP A 31 8.65 -1.03 -4.97
C ASP A 31 9.50 -1.80 -3.96
N MET A 32 9.03 -1.95 -2.72
CA MET A 32 9.75 -2.73 -1.72
C MET A 32 9.88 -4.20 -2.13
N LEU A 33 8.82 -4.79 -2.67
CA LEU A 33 8.78 -6.21 -3.01
C LEU A 33 9.44 -6.53 -4.36
N SER A 34 9.49 -5.57 -5.28
CA SER A 34 10.12 -5.72 -6.59
C SER A 34 11.59 -5.30 -6.60
N LEU A 35 12.10 -4.62 -5.57
CA LEU A 35 13.44 -4.04 -5.53
C LEU A 35 14.54 -5.00 -6.01
N LYS A 36 14.61 -6.23 -5.46
CA LYS A 36 15.63 -7.23 -5.83
C LYS A 36 15.59 -7.57 -7.32
N LYS A 37 14.40 -7.59 -7.92
CA LYS A 37 14.22 -7.84 -9.35
C LYS A 37 14.64 -6.62 -10.17
N GLU A 38 14.23 -5.43 -9.76
CA GLU A 38 14.47 -4.18 -10.48
C GLU A 38 15.96 -3.82 -10.53
N LEU A 39 16.68 -4.01 -9.42
CA LEU A 39 18.14 -3.86 -9.37
C LEU A 39 18.88 -4.78 -10.33
N ARG A 40 18.36 -5.98 -10.62
CA ARG A 40 18.97 -6.91 -11.60
C ARG A 40 18.73 -6.47 -13.04
N THR A 41 17.69 -5.68 -13.29
CA THR A 41 17.29 -5.24 -14.64
C THR A 41 17.76 -3.83 -14.98
N ASP A 42 18.50 -3.17 -14.09
CA ASP A 42 19.01 -1.80 -14.22
C ASP A 42 17.89 -0.76 -14.54
N CYS A 43 16.66 -1.06 -14.13
CA CYS A 43 15.50 -0.20 -14.27
C CYS A 43 15.06 0.25 -12.88
N VAL A 44 15.61 1.37 -12.43
CA VAL A 44 15.52 1.80 -11.03
C VAL A 44 14.57 2.99 -10.89
N ILE A 45 13.32 2.80 -11.33
CA ILE A 45 12.22 3.70 -10.95
C ILE A 45 11.57 3.08 -9.72
N ASN A 46 12.24 3.23 -8.57
CA ASN A 46 11.88 2.57 -7.32
C ASN A 46 12.11 3.52 -6.13
N ALA A 47 11.13 3.65 -5.24
CA ALA A 47 11.21 4.53 -4.08
C ALA A 47 12.39 4.23 -3.14
N VAL A 48 12.76 2.95 -2.94
CA VAL A 48 13.90 2.58 -2.09
C VAL A 48 15.19 3.16 -2.66
N ALA A 49 15.41 2.95 -3.97
CA ALA A 49 16.61 3.44 -4.62
C ALA A 49 16.64 4.97 -4.76
N ALA A 50 15.47 5.61 -4.87
CA ALA A 50 15.36 7.06 -4.92
C ALA A 50 15.66 7.74 -3.57
N ILE A 51 15.41 7.04 -2.44
CA ILE A 51 15.63 7.57 -1.08
C ILE A 51 17.02 7.19 -0.54
N MET A 52 17.60 6.08 -1.00
CA MET A 52 18.87 5.56 -0.49
C MET A 52 20.02 6.58 -0.67
N GLU A 53 20.63 6.98 0.43
CA GLU A 53 21.79 7.87 0.46
C GLU A 53 23.02 7.20 1.11
N PRO A 54 24.25 7.70 0.85
CA PRO A 54 25.44 7.22 1.54
C PRO A 54 25.30 7.30 3.07
N GLY A 55 25.55 6.18 3.74
CA GLY A 55 25.42 6.08 5.20
C GLY A 55 24.04 5.62 5.68
N MET A 56 23.04 5.51 4.80
CA MET A 56 21.78 4.85 5.14
C MET A 56 21.89 3.33 5.03
N THR A 57 21.24 2.63 5.95
CA THR A 57 21.00 1.20 5.81
C THR A 57 19.69 0.96 5.08
N LEU A 58 19.53 -0.23 4.48
CA LEU A 58 18.26 -0.60 3.87
C LEU A 58 17.11 -0.55 4.87
N ASP A 59 17.33 -1.01 6.11
CA ASP A 59 16.31 -1.00 7.18
C ASP A 59 15.82 0.41 7.51
N MET A 60 16.70 1.42 7.45
CA MET A 60 16.30 2.82 7.63
C MET A 60 15.35 3.28 6.51
N VAL A 61 15.67 2.96 5.26
CA VAL A 61 14.83 3.31 4.12
C VAL A 61 13.48 2.58 4.19
N ILE A 62 13.49 1.28 4.53
CA ILE A 62 12.25 0.50 4.70
C ILE A 62 11.39 1.07 5.83
N SER A 63 11.99 1.47 6.95
CA SER A 63 11.27 2.10 8.07
C SER A 63 10.60 3.41 7.66
N GLU A 64 11.29 4.22 6.85
CA GLU A 64 10.73 5.47 6.32
C GLU A 64 9.57 5.19 5.35
N LEU A 65 9.71 4.21 4.45
CA LEU A 65 8.60 3.81 3.56
C LEU A 65 7.40 3.28 4.35
N GLU A 66 7.64 2.54 5.43
CA GLU A 66 6.58 2.06 6.32
C GLU A 66 5.84 3.22 7.01
N GLU A 67 6.57 4.24 7.46
CA GLU A 67 5.97 5.46 8.00
C GLU A 67 5.13 6.20 6.94
N ARG A 68 5.64 6.34 5.72
CA ARG A 68 4.91 6.94 4.60
C ARG A 68 3.62 6.16 4.28
N MET A 69 3.65 4.83 4.32
CA MET A 69 2.45 4.01 4.17
C MET A 69 1.45 4.22 5.31
N ARG A 70 1.91 4.26 6.57
CA ARG A 70 1.04 4.57 7.73
C ARG A 70 0.38 5.94 7.58
N LEU A 71 1.13 6.95 7.15
CA LEU A 71 0.60 8.27 6.87
C LEU A 71 -0.43 8.26 5.76
N ALA A 72 -0.20 7.51 4.67
CA ALA A 72 -1.14 7.38 3.57
C ALA A 72 -2.47 6.74 4.00
N VAL A 73 -2.42 5.70 4.83
CA VAL A 73 -3.63 5.09 5.43
C VAL A 73 -4.40 6.13 6.26
N LYS A 74 -3.71 6.87 7.13
CA LYS A 74 -4.33 7.92 7.95
C LYS A 74 -5.00 8.99 7.08
N GLN A 75 -4.29 9.50 6.07
CA GLN A 75 -4.81 10.53 5.17
C GLN A 75 -5.98 10.02 4.32
N PHE A 76 -5.99 8.74 3.97
CA PHE A 76 -7.12 8.10 3.30
C PHE A 76 -8.36 8.12 4.20
N ASP A 77 -8.23 7.64 5.44
CA ASP A 77 -9.37 7.56 6.37
C ASP A 77 -9.90 8.95 6.73
N GLU A 78 -9.03 9.93 6.94
CA GLU A 78 -9.42 11.33 7.15
C GLU A 78 -10.22 11.91 5.96
N ALA A 79 -9.80 11.61 4.73
CA ALA A 79 -10.51 12.04 3.52
C ALA A 79 -11.88 11.36 3.39
N ALA A 80 -11.94 10.05 3.67
CA ALA A 80 -13.18 9.28 3.66
C ALA A 80 -14.18 9.84 4.68
N ASP A 81 -13.75 10.05 5.93
CA ASP A 81 -14.58 10.58 7.00
C ASP A 81 -15.10 11.98 6.68
N LYS A 82 -14.23 12.83 6.10
CA LYS A 82 -14.62 14.18 5.68
C LYS A 82 -15.69 14.15 4.59
N LEU A 83 -15.58 13.24 3.63
CA LEU A 83 -16.57 13.09 2.57
C LEU A 83 -17.90 12.53 3.09
N LEU A 84 -17.84 11.59 4.03
CA LEU A 84 -19.03 11.04 4.70
C LEU A 84 -19.77 12.11 5.49
N LYS A 85 -19.05 12.93 6.27
CA LYS A 85 -19.65 14.08 6.99
C LYS A 85 -20.31 15.07 6.04
N LYS A 86 -19.69 15.40 4.91
CA LYS A 86 -20.28 16.29 3.88
C LYS A 86 -21.56 15.75 3.26
N THR A 87 -21.77 14.43 3.31
CA THR A 87 -22.92 13.76 2.71
C THR A 87 -23.92 13.23 3.74
N GLU A 88 -23.72 13.53 5.03
CA GLU A 88 -24.53 13.00 6.14
C GLU A 88 -26.04 13.23 5.96
N PHE A 89 -26.43 14.42 5.53
CA PHE A 89 -27.83 14.79 5.30
C PHE A 89 -28.36 14.38 3.91
N ARG A 90 -27.51 13.80 3.05
CA ARG A 90 -27.86 13.37 1.69
C ARG A 90 -28.11 11.85 1.68
N LYS A 91 -29.30 11.45 2.14
CA LYS A 91 -29.68 10.03 2.36
C LYS A 91 -29.45 9.10 1.15
N GLU A 92 -29.57 9.62 -0.06
CA GLU A 92 -29.36 8.84 -1.30
C GLU A 92 -27.88 8.74 -1.69
N ILE A 93 -27.06 9.74 -1.34
CA ILE A 93 -25.67 9.84 -1.77
C ILE A 93 -24.73 9.17 -0.76
N ARG A 94 -25.03 9.27 0.52
CA ARG A 94 -24.18 8.73 1.58
C ARG A 94 -23.86 7.22 1.41
N PRO A 95 -24.84 6.34 1.13
CA PRO A 95 -24.54 4.92 0.92
C PRO A 95 -23.62 4.66 -0.28
N ILE A 96 -23.69 5.50 -1.32
CA ILE A 96 -22.81 5.42 -2.49
C ILE A 96 -21.38 5.78 -2.09
N VAL A 97 -21.20 6.85 -1.31
CA VAL A 97 -19.89 7.25 -0.78
C VAL A 97 -19.27 6.17 0.11
N GLU A 98 -20.07 5.57 1.00
CA GLU A 98 -19.63 4.46 1.85
C GLU A 98 -19.15 3.27 1.02
N ARG A 99 -19.92 2.85 0.00
CA ARG A 99 -19.52 1.79 -0.92
C ARG A 99 -18.23 2.13 -1.66
N TYR A 100 -18.06 3.38 -2.08
CA TYR A 100 -16.89 3.80 -2.82
C TYR A 100 -15.61 3.78 -1.97
N ALA A 101 -15.67 4.33 -0.75
CA ALA A 101 -14.57 4.25 0.21
C ALA A 101 -14.20 2.79 0.54
N ASN A 102 -15.20 1.93 0.73
CA ASN A 102 -14.97 0.50 0.97
C ASN A 102 -14.41 -0.22 -0.27
N GLY A 103 -14.78 0.21 -1.47
CA GLY A 103 -14.17 -0.25 -2.72
C GLY A 103 -12.67 0.03 -2.75
N TYR A 104 -12.26 1.25 -2.41
CA TYR A 104 -10.84 1.60 -2.29
C TYR A 104 -10.10 0.80 -1.22
N ARG A 105 -10.69 0.59 -0.04
CA ARG A 105 -10.12 -0.32 0.98
C ARG A 105 -9.95 -1.75 0.46
N SER A 106 -10.90 -2.22 -0.34
CA SER A 106 -10.85 -3.54 -0.98
C SER A 106 -9.74 -3.63 -2.02
N ILE A 107 -9.43 -2.55 -2.74
CA ILE A 107 -8.28 -2.50 -3.66
C ILE A 107 -6.97 -2.65 -2.89
N VAL A 108 -6.78 -1.90 -1.80
CA VAL A 108 -5.55 -1.95 -1.00
C VAL A 108 -5.34 -3.35 -0.40
N THR A 109 -6.38 -3.90 0.25
CA THR A 109 -6.30 -5.24 0.85
C THR A 109 -6.19 -6.35 -0.19
N GLY A 110 -6.87 -6.20 -1.32
CA GLY A 110 -6.75 -7.10 -2.47
C GLY A 110 -5.33 -7.10 -3.06
N MET A 111 -4.69 -5.93 -3.15
CA MET A 111 -3.30 -5.82 -3.57
C MET A 111 -2.36 -6.52 -2.58
N LEU A 112 -2.53 -6.32 -1.27
CA LEU A 112 -1.74 -7.04 -0.26
C LEU A 112 -1.91 -8.56 -0.38
N LYS A 113 -3.14 -9.03 -0.57
CA LYS A 113 -3.39 -10.45 -0.79
C LYS A 113 -2.71 -10.95 -2.07
N PHE A 114 -2.78 -10.17 -3.14
CA PHE A 114 -2.10 -10.49 -4.40
C PHE A 114 -0.59 -10.58 -4.21
N THR A 115 0.05 -9.62 -3.53
CA THR A 115 1.50 -9.64 -3.33
C THR A 115 1.96 -10.86 -2.53
N LEU A 116 1.22 -11.24 -1.49
CA LEU A 116 1.54 -12.40 -0.64
C LEU A 116 1.37 -13.75 -1.36
N THR A 117 0.43 -13.84 -2.30
CA THR A 117 0.07 -15.11 -2.97
C THR A 117 0.63 -15.26 -4.38
N SER A 118 1.02 -14.15 -5.00
CA SER A 118 1.43 -14.15 -6.41
C SER A 118 2.85 -14.67 -6.60
N PRO A 119 3.07 -15.57 -7.58
CA PRO A 119 4.41 -16.01 -7.98
C PRO A 119 5.30 -14.85 -8.45
N ARG A 120 4.72 -13.69 -8.78
CA ARG A 120 5.46 -12.49 -9.21
C ARG A 120 6.49 -12.03 -8.18
N TYR A 121 6.13 -12.10 -6.90
CA TYR A 121 6.99 -11.63 -5.79
C TYR A 121 7.61 -12.79 -5.00
N ASP A 122 7.07 -14.01 -5.15
CA ASP A 122 7.62 -15.25 -4.58
C ASP A 122 7.88 -15.18 -3.06
N ILE A 123 7.07 -14.38 -2.35
CA ILE A 123 7.24 -14.06 -0.92
C ILE A 123 7.18 -15.32 -0.05
N SER A 124 6.40 -16.31 -0.45
CA SER A 124 6.29 -17.58 0.29
C SER A 124 7.63 -18.29 0.46
N LYS A 125 8.58 -18.14 -0.47
CA LYS A 125 9.93 -18.70 -0.33
C LYS A 125 10.80 -17.91 0.63
N LEU A 126 10.63 -16.59 0.69
CA LEU A 126 11.38 -15.71 1.58
C LEU A 126 10.98 -15.95 3.05
N ILE A 127 9.69 -16.18 3.33
CA ILE A 127 9.20 -16.50 4.69
C ILE A 127 9.81 -17.82 5.20
N GLN A 128 10.05 -18.80 4.33
CA GLN A 128 10.67 -20.08 4.72
C GLN A 128 12.18 -19.95 4.98
N GLU A 129 12.87 -19.04 4.28
CA GLU A 129 14.31 -18.81 4.45
C GLU A 129 14.63 -18.18 5.82
N ASP A 130 13.80 -17.25 6.31
CA ASP A 130 14.00 -16.63 7.64
C ASP A 130 13.80 -17.62 8.79
N VAL A 131 12.81 -18.52 8.69
CA VAL A 131 12.59 -19.58 9.69
C VAL A 131 13.76 -20.58 9.70
N CYS A 132 14.22 -21.01 8.52
CA CYS A 132 15.35 -21.95 8.40
C CYS A 132 16.69 -21.33 8.83
N SER A 133 16.83 -20.01 8.73
CA SER A 133 18.04 -19.29 9.18
C SER A 133 18.11 -19.15 10.70
N LEU A 134 16.95 -19.06 11.38
CA LEU A 134 16.87 -19.05 12.85
C LEU A 134 17.19 -20.42 13.47
N ASP A 135 16.77 -21.51 12.82
CA ASP A 135 17.07 -22.88 13.28
C ASP A 135 18.58 -23.20 13.22
N ARG A 136 19.32 -22.62 12.26
CA ARG A 136 20.78 -22.80 12.16
C ARG A 136 21.59 -22.06 13.22
N ILE A 137 21.01 -21.02 13.83
CA ILE A 137 21.67 -20.27 14.91
C ILE A 137 21.52 -21.01 16.25
N GLN A 138 20.49 -21.85 16.42
CA GLN A 138 20.28 -22.65 17.63
C GLN A 138 21.07 -23.97 17.66
N SER A 139 21.69 -24.37 16.55
CA SER A 139 22.49 -25.61 16.44
C SER A 139 23.99 -25.34 16.29
N GLY A 140 24.55 -24.45 17.11
CA GLY A 140 26.01 -24.30 17.24
C GLY A 140 26.64 -25.54 17.92
N PRO A 141 27.90 -25.90 17.60
CA PRO A 141 28.50 -27.15 18.08
C PRO A 141 28.73 -27.10 19.60
N VAL A 142 28.34 -28.20 20.26
CA VAL A 142 28.64 -28.50 21.67
C VAL A 142 30.14 -28.67 21.88
#